data_AF-A0A3D0XSA7-F1
#
_entry.id   AF-A0A3D0XSA7-F1
#
_cell.length_a   1.000
_cell.length_b   1.000
_cell.length_c   1.000
_cell.angle_alpha   90.00
_cell.angle_beta   90.00
_cell.angle_gamma   90.00
#
_symmetry.space_group_name_H-M   'P 1'
#
loop_
_entity.id
_entity.type
_entity.pdbx_description
1 polymer ?
#
loop_
_entity_poly.entity_id
_entity_poly.type
_entity_poly.pdbx_seq_one_letter_code
_entity_poly.pdbx_strand_id
1 'polypeptide(L)'
;QACPRHLIKMVPKKRQAVNRCSNCDKGAATVKVCKVGCIGCGKCVKKCPKGAITIENFNATVDPTKCVGCGLCTKECPRGCLTMMIVPKTEANTKA
;
A
#
# COMPACT_ATOMS: atom_id res chain seq x y z
N GLN A 1 11.04 -22.34 -23.66
CA GLN A 1 9.70 -21.81 -23.31
C GLN A 1 9.19 -22.57 -22.09
N ALA A 2 8.84 -21.90 -20.99
CA ALA A 2 8.79 -22.53 -19.65
C ALA A 2 7.59 -23.48 -19.39
N CYS A 3 6.47 -23.35 -20.13
CA CYS A 3 5.35 -24.29 -20.05
C CYS A 3 4.85 -24.60 -21.47
N PRO A 4 4.98 -25.85 -21.96
CA PRO A 4 4.61 -26.22 -23.33
C PRO A 4 3.09 -26.16 -23.61
N ARG A 5 2.27 -26.11 -22.55
CA ARG A 5 0.81 -25.97 -22.65
C ARG A 5 0.30 -24.57 -22.30
N HIS A 6 1.19 -23.61 -22.02
CA HIS A 6 0.85 -22.23 -21.65
C HIS A 6 -0.11 -22.05 -20.47
N LEU A 7 -0.25 -23.07 -19.61
CA LEU A 7 -1.16 -23.05 -18.46
C LEU A 7 -0.64 -22.18 -17.30
N ILE A 8 0.68 -22.01 -17.22
CA ILE A 8 1.35 -21.24 -16.16
C ILE A 8 2.09 -20.08 -16.79
N LYS A 9 1.85 -18.87 -16.27
CA LYS A 9 2.59 -17.65 -16.64
C LYS A 9 3.44 -17.17 -15.46
N MET A 10 4.65 -16.70 -15.77
CA MET A 10 5.51 -16.07 -14.77
C MET A 10 4.90 -14.72 -14.37
N VAL A 11 4.55 -14.58 -13.10
CA VAL A 11 4.06 -13.32 -12.55
C VAL A 11 5.23 -12.58 -11.92
N PRO A 12 5.66 -11.44 -12.47
CA PRO A 12 6.71 -10.65 -11.85
C PRO A 12 6.25 -10.17 -10.48
N LYS A 13 7.12 -10.32 -9.47
CA LYS A 13 6.87 -9.85 -8.11
C LYS A 13 7.69 -8.59 -7.85
N LYS A 14 7.15 -7.65 -7.08
CA LYS A 14 7.86 -6.44 -6.63
C LYS A 14 7.67 -6.23 -5.14
N ARG A 15 8.66 -5.62 -4.49
CA ARG A 15 8.58 -5.24 -3.08
C ARG A 15 7.94 -3.86 -2.97
N GLN A 16 6.79 -3.74 -2.31
CA GLN A 16 6.09 -2.47 -2.15
C GLN A 16 5.51 -2.29 -0.75
N ALA A 17 5.23 -1.04 -0.39
CA ALA A 17 4.49 -0.74 0.83
C ALA A 17 3.00 -1.05 0.64
N VAL A 18 2.39 -1.69 1.63
CA VAL A 18 0.95 -1.95 1.70
C VAL A 18 0.41 -1.46 3.03
N ASN A 19 -0.80 -0.93 3.03
CA ASN A 19 -1.49 -0.57 4.25
C ASN A 19 -2.24 -1.78 4.80
N ARG A 20 -2.01 -2.11 6.07
CA ARG A 20 -2.69 -3.20 6.78
C ARG A 20 -4.03 -2.78 7.39
N CYS A 21 -4.28 -1.49 7.48
CA CYS A 21 -5.53 -0.98 8.03
C CYS A 21 -6.58 -0.88 6.92
N SER A 22 -7.73 -1.50 7.14
CA SER A 22 -8.91 -1.34 6.27
C SER A 22 -9.90 -0.31 6.79
N ASN A 23 -9.66 0.30 7.96
CA ASN A 23 -10.61 1.21 8.57
C ASN A 23 -10.69 2.54 7.83
N CYS A 24 -11.91 3.04 7.65
CA CYS A 24 -12.21 4.29 6.95
C CYS A 24 -12.87 5.35 7.86
N ASP A 25 -12.93 5.11 9.18
CA ASP A 25 -13.48 6.09 10.11
C ASP A 25 -12.53 7.26 10.33
N LYS A 26 -13.09 8.39 10.75
CA LYS A 26 -12.32 9.54 11.25
C LYS A 26 -11.33 9.09 12.32
N GLY A 27 -10.15 9.71 12.34
CA GLY A 27 -9.06 9.34 13.27
C GLY A 27 -9.49 9.28 14.74
N ALA A 28 -10.33 10.21 15.19
CA ALA A 28 -10.85 10.22 16.57
C ALA A 28 -11.73 9.01 16.90
N ALA A 29 -12.53 8.52 15.96
CA ALA A 29 -13.34 7.31 16.14
C ALA A 29 -12.44 6.06 16.09
N THR A 30 -11.50 6.02 15.13
CA THR A 30 -10.54 4.92 15.00
C THR A 30 -9.74 4.69 16.28
N VAL A 31 -9.25 5.75 16.95
CA VAL A 31 -8.43 5.62 18.16
C VAL A 31 -9.20 5.03 19.35
N LYS A 32 -10.53 5.23 19.40
CA LYS A 32 -11.38 4.65 20.46
C LYS A 32 -11.52 3.14 20.33
N VAL A 33 -11.52 2.61 19.10
CA VAL A 33 -11.75 1.18 18.81
C VAL A 33 -10.44 0.44 18.56
N CYS A 34 -9.52 1.05 17.80
CA CYS A 34 -8.29 0.43 17.33
C CYS A 34 -7.05 1.27 17.67
N LYS A 35 -6.31 0.79 18.67
CA LYS A 35 -5.01 1.36 19.10
C LYS A 35 -3.87 1.17 18.10
N VAL A 36 -4.08 0.62 16.91
CA VAL A 36 -3.08 0.58 15.82
C VAL A 36 -3.62 1.03 14.46
N GLY A 37 -4.85 1.54 14.42
CA GLY A 37 -5.52 1.92 13.17
C GLY A 37 -4.90 3.13 12.49
N CYS A 38 -5.07 3.19 11.16
CA CYS A 38 -4.72 4.36 10.37
C CYS A 38 -5.67 5.50 10.74
N ILE A 39 -5.12 6.69 10.97
CA ILE A 39 -5.88 7.87 11.40
C ILE A 39 -5.90 8.97 10.34
N GLY A 40 -5.40 8.69 9.13
CA GLY A 40 -5.36 9.68 8.04
C GLY A 40 -4.40 10.86 8.25
N CYS A 41 -3.35 10.72 9.07
CA CYS A 41 -2.48 11.85 9.47
C CYS A 41 -1.63 12.50 8.35
N GLY A 42 -1.55 11.91 7.15
CA GLY A 42 -0.83 12.51 6.01
C GLY A 42 0.70 12.41 6.03
N LYS A 43 1.34 11.95 7.10
CA LYS A 43 2.81 11.89 7.17
C LYS A 43 3.44 10.99 6.10
N CYS A 44 2.82 9.85 5.81
CA CYS A 44 3.27 8.93 4.76
C CYS A 44 3.22 9.55 3.36
N VAL A 45 2.21 10.38 3.08
CA VAL A 45 2.08 11.12 1.82
C VAL A 45 3.23 12.11 1.67
N LYS A 46 3.49 12.93 2.70
CA LYS A 46 4.55 13.94 2.70
C LYS A 46 5.95 13.35 2.49
N LYS A 47 6.20 12.16 3.06
CA LYS A 47 7.52 11.52 2.97
C LYS A 47 7.72 10.72 1.68
N CYS A 48 6.67 10.48 0.89
CA CYS A 48 6.79 9.69 -0.33
C CYS A 48 7.42 10.51 -1.47
N PRO A 49 8.64 10.20 -1.93
CA PRO A 49 9.31 10.99 -2.98
C PRO A 49 8.68 10.80 -4.37
N LYS A 50 7.83 9.78 -4.54
CA LYS A 50 7.15 9.45 -5.81
C LYS A 50 5.66 9.77 -5.80
N GLY A 51 5.13 10.34 -4.70
CA GLY A 51 3.70 10.61 -4.58
C GLY A 51 2.82 9.37 -4.75
N ALA A 52 3.31 8.21 -4.33
CA ALA A 52 2.62 6.92 -4.50
C ALA A 52 1.55 6.65 -3.43
N ILE A 53 1.34 7.56 -2.47
CA ILE A 53 0.43 7.35 -1.35
C ILE A 53 -0.62 8.45 -1.38
N THR A 54 -1.89 8.05 -1.36
CA THR A 54 -3.04 8.93 -1.19
C THR A 54 -3.74 8.61 0.12
N ILE A 55 -4.53 9.55 0.63
CA ILE A 55 -5.41 9.30 1.77
C ILE A 55 -6.84 9.51 1.31
N GLU A 56 -7.62 8.44 1.36
CA GLU A 56 -9.03 8.41 0.98
C GLU A 56 -9.80 7.89 2.20
N ASN A 57 -10.86 8.59 2.59
CA ASN A 57 -11.67 8.23 3.77
C ASN A 57 -10.84 7.98 5.04
N PHE A 58 -9.90 8.88 5.35
CA PHE A 58 -8.99 8.75 6.49
C PHE A 58 -8.09 7.50 6.48
N ASN A 59 -8.04 6.77 5.37
CA ASN A 59 -7.23 5.58 5.19
C ASN A 59 -6.17 5.79 4.11
N ALA A 60 -4.99 5.19 4.28
CA ALA A 60 -3.87 5.39 3.36
C ALA A 60 -3.90 4.34 2.25
N THR A 61 -3.96 4.78 0.99
CA THR A 61 -3.93 3.91 -0.19
C THR A 61 -2.58 4.06 -0.89
N VAL A 62 -1.97 2.95 -1.31
CA VAL A 62 -0.69 2.96 -2.00
C VAL A 62 -0.91 2.58 -3.46
N ASP A 63 -0.54 3.48 -4.37
CA ASP A 63 -0.51 3.23 -5.80
C ASP A 63 0.66 2.30 -6.14
N PRO A 64 0.39 1.06 -6.57
CA PRO A 64 1.44 0.10 -6.88
C PRO A 64 2.29 0.55 -8.07
N THR A 65 1.76 1.34 -9.00
CA THR A 65 2.48 1.74 -10.23
C THR A 65 3.59 2.75 -9.94
N LYS A 66 3.38 3.63 -8.96
CA LYS A 66 4.34 4.66 -8.55
C LYS A 66 5.27 4.22 -7.41
N CYS A 67 4.89 3.19 -6.66
CA CYS A 67 5.67 2.75 -5.50
C CYS A 67 6.96 2.05 -5.92
N VAL A 68 8.10 2.67 -5.58
CA VAL A 68 9.44 2.12 -5.82
C VAL A 68 9.97 1.26 -4.65
N GLY A 69 9.17 1.05 -3.61
CA GLY A 69 9.55 0.20 -2.48
C GLY A 69 10.60 0.79 -1.54
N CYS A 70 10.75 2.12 -1.47
CA CYS A 70 11.78 2.79 -0.65
C CYS A 70 11.63 2.62 0.88
N GLY A 71 10.44 2.25 1.37
CA GLY A 71 10.18 1.99 2.79
C GLY A 71 10.13 3.22 3.71
N LEU A 72 10.28 4.44 3.18
CA LEU A 72 10.25 5.67 3.99
C LEU A 72 8.89 5.90 4.69
N CYS A 73 7.79 5.56 4.02
CA CYS A 73 6.44 5.71 4.56
C CYS A 73 6.16 4.78 5.74
N THR A 74 6.75 3.57 5.76
CA THR A 74 6.66 2.63 6.88
C THR A 74 7.38 3.17 8.12
N LYS A 75 8.56 3.78 7.95
CA LYS A 75 9.34 4.36 9.06
C LYS A 75 8.64 5.55 9.69
N GLU A 76 8.01 6.40 8.88
CA GLU A 76 7.38 7.63 9.36
C GLU A 76 5.97 7.42 9.94
N CYS A 77 5.35 6.25 9.73
CA CYS A 77 4.00 5.98 10.20
C CYS A 77 4.02 5.76 11.74
N PRO A 78 3.46 6.69 12.55
CA PRO A 78 3.47 6.55 14.02
C PRO A 78 2.59 5.40 14.52
N ARG A 79 1.75 4.86 13.64
CA ARG A 79 0.80 3.77 13.92
C ARG A 79 1.28 2.43 13.40
N GLY A 80 2.34 2.38 12.60
CA GLY A 80 2.83 1.14 11.99
C GLY A 80 1.85 0.45 11.04
N CYS A 81 0.92 1.18 10.43
CA CYS A 81 -0.10 0.62 9.54
C CYS A 81 0.49 0.15 8.21
N LEU A 82 1.56 0.80 7.74
CA LEU A 82 2.22 0.49 6.47
C LEU A 82 3.32 -0.54 6.66
N THR A 83 3.30 -1.62 5.90
CA THR A 83 4.33 -2.67 5.92
C THR A 83 4.86 -2.96 4.53
N MET A 84 6.09 -3.48 4.45
CA MET A 84 6.70 -3.87 3.19
C MET A 84 6.34 -5.33 2.87
N MET A 85 5.68 -5.55 1.74
CA MET A 85 5.32 -6.88 1.26
C MET A 85 5.79 -7.11 -0.17
N ILE A 86 5.93 -8.38 -0.53
CA ILE A 86 6.14 -8.80 -1.90
C ILE A 86 4.76 -8.97 -2.53
N VAL A 87 4.47 -8.17 -3.54
CA VAL A 87 3.21 -8.23 -4.27
C VAL A 87 3.46 -8.63 -5.73
N PRO A 88 2.43 -9.14 -6.43
CA PRO A 88 2.45 -9.16 -7.88
C PRO A 88 2.66 -7.75 -8.42
N LYS A 89 3.56 -7.58 -9.40
CA LYS A 89 3.66 -6.33 -10.16
C LYS A 89 2.39 -6.23 -10.99
N THR A 90 1.40 -5.51 -10.45
CA THR A 90 0.25 -5.04 -11.20
C THR A 90 0.74 -4.07 -12.27
N GLU A 91 0.87 -4.57 -13.48
CA GLU A 91 0.52 -3.79 -14.68
C GLU A 91 -1.00 -3.59 -14.56
N ALA A 92 -1.46 -2.35 -14.70
CA ALA A 92 -2.87 -2.02 -14.54
C ALA A 92 -3.72 -3.04 -15.31
N ASN A 93 -4.81 -3.48 -14.69
CA ASN A 93 -5.75 -4.42 -15.26
C ASN A 93 -6.45 -3.76 -16.46
N THR A 94 -5.74 -3.62 -17.58
CA THR A 94 -6.32 -3.22 -18.86
C THR A 94 -6.90 -4.48 -19.48
N LYS A 95 -8.18 -4.71 -19.19
CA LYS A 95 -9.21 -5.28 -20.08
C LYS A 95 -10.34 -5.85 -19.21
N ALA A 96 -11.37 -5.01 -19.02
CA ALA A 96 -12.73 -5.46 -19.26
C ALA A 96 -13.11 -4.93 -20.65
#